data_AF-A0A1S3EIQ1-F1
#
_entry.id   AF-A0A1S3EIQ1-F1
#
_cell.length_a   1.000
_cell.length_b   1.000
_cell.length_c   1.000
_cell.angle_alpha   90.00
_cell.angle_beta   90.00
_cell.angle_gamma   90.00
#
_symmetry.space_group_name_H-M   'P 1'
#
loop_
_entity.id
_entity.type
_entity.pdbx_description
1 polymer ?
#
loop_
_entity_poly.entity_id
_entity_poly.type
_entity_poly.pdbx_seq_one_letter_code
_entity_poly.pdbx_strand_id
1 'polypeptide(L)'
;MLGMPRAPLSSSSPSPRYFYSRRIEVSLSSVKCFHKLASAFGATELQAYCGQLFATFLPEDPSFHKALDLYAYARASGDPVLEELCVQFLAWNLENLTQAEVWTSIPQSLLEALLPRSELAVSSELALLQAVDVWSREQGASPGDVEGLVEHIRFPMMAPEDLFELQFTLPLYQRHEVLFQSKILQALEFHTVPLPLLLRHYGLNLTSEAYMPRAYTAANWSASVTNGSWAAHAQWDYPSRAPFVYRKQLGYRYSYLYSPYQSFQTPLHPSFLFRDQLVSWSLVYLGRMQDCWNYGFSCTSDELPALGLTRSGAWDPTVGYDNKALMLCDGDLVVDVADFQGSKAPIPSALDTNSSRRASSFPCASGSFSSYQVVIRPFYFINSTGLE
;
A
#
# COMPACT_ATOMS: atom_id res chain seq x y z
N MET A 1 -40.70 -8.16 37.03
CA MET A 1 -40.11 -6.92 36.48
C MET A 1 -38.69 -7.24 36.06
N LEU A 2 -38.43 -7.34 34.76
CA LEU A 2 -37.11 -7.21 34.13
C LEU A 2 -37.43 -7.00 32.64
N GLY A 3 -37.26 -5.75 32.20
CA GLY A 3 -37.57 -5.30 30.85
C GLY A 3 -36.46 -5.70 29.88
N MET A 4 -36.86 -6.34 28.77
CA MET A 4 -36.03 -6.45 27.58
C MET A 4 -36.08 -5.12 26.80
N PRO A 5 -34.96 -4.63 26.24
CA PRO A 5 -35.01 -3.52 25.30
C PRO A 5 -35.58 -3.99 23.96
N ARG A 6 -36.64 -3.33 23.51
CA ARG A 6 -37.22 -3.48 22.17
C ARG A 6 -36.24 -2.96 21.12
N ALA A 7 -35.88 -3.81 20.16
CA ALA A 7 -35.34 -3.36 18.89
C ALA A 7 -36.43 -2.60 18.10
N PRO A 8 -36.11 -1.47 17.43
CA PRO A 8 -37.08 -0.77 16.61
C PRO A 8 -37.36 -1.58 15.33
N LEU A 9 -38.57 -2.15 15.28
CA LEU A 9 -39.20 -2.68 14.07
C LEU A 9 -39.64 -1.51 13.18
N SER A 10 -38.72 -0.96 12.38
CA SER A 10 -39.09 -0.03 11.31
C SER A 10 -38.19 -0.17 10.08
N SER A 11 -38.15 -1.35 9.47
CA SER A 11 -37.72 -1.49 8.05
C SER A 11 -38.06 -2.85 7.41
N SER A 12 -39.09 -3.55 7.86
CA SER A 12 -39.41 -4.91 7.37
C SER A 12 -40.61 -4.96 6.43
N SER A 13 -40.68 -4.07 5.44
CA SER A 13 -41.50 -4.29 4.26
C SER A 13 -40.70 -3.92 3.01
N PRO A 14 -40.32 -4.90 2.17
CA PRO A 14 -39.77 -4.58 0.85
C PRO A 14 -40.89 -3.91 0.05
N SER A 15 -40.61 -2.71 -0.45
CA SER A 15 -41.55 -1.93 -1.24
C SER A 15 -41.93 -2.67 -2.55
N PRO A 16 -43.12 -2.47 -3.13
CA PRO A 16 -43.56 -3.22 -4.33
C PRO A 16 -42.70 -2.98 -5.59
N ARG A 17 -41.76 -2.02 -5.56
CA ARG A 17 -40.71 -1.86 -6.59
C ARG A 17 -39.73 -3.04 -6.67
N TYR A 18 -39.58 -3.81 -5.59
CA TYR A 18 -38.65 -4.94 -5.50
C TYR A 18 -38.99 -6.13 -6.42
N PHE A 19 -40.28 -6.40 -6.66
CA PHE A 19 -40.69 -7.53 -7.51
C PHE A 19 -40.53 -7.26 -9.02
N TYR A 20 -40.39 -5.98 -9.42
CA TYR A 20 -40.37 -5.60 -10.83
C TYR A 20 -39.00 -5.14 -11.35
N SER A 21 -38.04 -4.79 -10.49
CA SER A 21 -36.73 -4.26 -10.92
C SER A 21 -35.61 -5.29 -10.98
N ARG A 22 -35.72 -6.45 -10.29
CA ARG A 22 -34.62 -7.42 -10.03
C ARG A 22 -33.29 -6.76 -9.59
N ARG A 23 -33.34 -5.55 -9.03
CA ARG A 23 -32.18 -4.79 -8.56
C ARG A 23 -32.47 -4.32 -7.15
N ILE A 24 -31.65 -4.80 -6.22
CA ILE A 24 -31.61 -4.32 -4.83
C ILE A 24 -30.54 -3.25 -4.81
N GLU A 25 -30.89 -2.02 -4.42
CA GLU A 25 -29.88 -1.04 -4.02
C GLU A 25 -29.37 -1.46 -2.66
N VAL A 26 -28.21 -2.10 -2.65
CA VAL A 26 -27.63 -2.67 -1.44
C VAL A 26 -26.83 -1.58 -0.74
N SER A 27 -27.33 -1.07 0.39
CA SER A 27 -26.59 -0.15 1.27
C SER A 27 -25.70 -0.91 2.25
N LEU A 28 -24.61 -0.29 2.73
CA LEU A 28 -23.75 -0.85 3.80
C LEU A 28 -24.55 -1.31 5.03
N SER A 29 -25.56 -0.52 5.44
CA SER A 29 -26.46 -0.87 6.55
C SER A 29 -27.28 -2.14 6.28
N SER A 30 -27.77 -2.31 5.04
CA SER A 30 -28.50 -3.49 4.63
C SER A 30 -27.59 -4.73 4.63
N VAL A 31 -26.34 -4.61 4.14
CA VAL A 31 -25.37 -5.71 4.16
C VAL A 31 -24.99 -6.10 5.58
N LYS A 32 -24.78 -5.13 6.49
CA LYS A 32 -24.56 -5.43 7.91
C LYS A 32 -25.73 -6.23 8.50
N CYS A 33 -26.97 -5.90 8.16
CA CYS A 33 -28.14 -6.67 8.58
C CYS A 33 -28.17 -8.09 7.99
N PHE A 34 -27.92 -8.24 6.68
CA PHE A 34 -27.87 -9.55 6.04
C PHE A 34 -26.74 -10.43 6.60
N HIS A 35 -25.58 -9.85 6.88
CA HIS A 35 -24.46 -10.55 7.50
C HIS A 35 -24.80 -11.03 8.92
N LYS A 36 -25.45 -10.19 9.75
CA LYS A 36 -25.93 -10.60 11.08
C LYS A 36 -26.92 -11.75 11.00
N LEU A 37 -27.86 -11.69 10.05
CA LEU A 37 -28.84 -12.76 9.83
C LEU A 37 -28.13 -14.04 9.36
N ALA A 38 -27.22 -13.94 8.39
CA ALA A 38 -26.46 -15.07 7.87
C ALA A 38 -25.66 -15.78 8.99
N SER A 39 -25.00 -15.00 9.85
CA SER A 39 -24.28 -15.50 11.02
C SER A 39 -25.23 -16.19 12.02
N ALA A 40 -26.38 -15.59 12.33
CA ALA A 40 -27.36 -16.16 13.25
C ALA A 40 -28.00 -17.47 12.74
N PHE A 41 -28.16 -17.61 11.42
CA PHE A 41 -28.73 -18.80 10.78
C PHE A 41 -27.67 -19.80 10.26
N GLY A 42 -26.37 -19.53 10.46
CA GLY A 42 -25.28 -20.40 10.00
C GLY A 42 -25.14 -20.50 8.47
N ALA A 43 -25.63 -19.50 7.72
CA ALA A 43 -25.57 -19.47 6.26
C ALA A 43 -24.21 -18.93 5.78
N THR A 44 -23.21 -19.82 5.71
CA THR A 44 -21.81 -19.46 5.40
C THR A 44 -21.62 -18.86 4.01
N GLU A 45 -22.33 -19.35 2.99
CA GLU A 45 -22.26 -18.79 1.62
C GLU A 45 -22.75 -17.35 1.55
N LEU A 46 -23.86 -17.05 2.25
CA LEU A 46 -24.41 -15.70 2.31
C LEU A 46 -23.49 -14.77 3.11
N GLN A 47 -22.86 -15.28 4.17
CA GLN A 47 -21.88 -14.53 4.95
C GLN A 47 -20.64 -14.19 4.09
N ALA A 48 -20.11 -15.15 3.34
CA ALA A 48 -18.98 -14.94 2.43
C ALA A 48 -19.32 -13.92 1.33
N TYR A 49 -20.51 -14.01 0.75
CA TYR A 49 -20.99 -13.03 -0.23
C TYR A 49 -21.12 -11.62 0.36
N CYS A 50 -21.62 -11.51 1.60
CA CYS A 50 -21.65 -10.23 2.31
C CYS A 50 -20.23 -9.69 2.59
N GLY A 51 -19.26 -10.57 2.87
CA GLY A 51 -17.85 -10.24 2.99
C GLY A 51 -17.27 -9.60 1.71
N GLN A 52 -17.54 -10.20 0.56
CA GLN A 52 -17.15 -9.64 -0.75
C GLN A 52 -17.78 -8.28 -1.02
N LEU A 53 -19.05 -8.11 -0.65
CA LEU A 53 -19.73 -6.82 -0.75
C LEU A 53 -19.14 -5.76 0.19
N PHE A 54 -18.65 -6.14 1.38
CA PHE A 54 -17.97 -5.16 2.24
C PHE A 54 -16.71 -4.60 1.59
N ALA A 55 -15.94 -5.43 0.88
CA ALA A 55 -14.77 -4.99 0.14
C ALA A 55 -15.11 -3.97 -0.96
N THR A 56 -16.31 -4.03 -1.56
CA THR A 56 -16.72 -3.07 -2.59
C THR A 56 -17.05 -1.68 -2.01
N PHE A 57 -17.52 -1.61 -0.76
CA PHE A 57 -17.91 -0.35 -0.14
C PHE A 57 -16.76 0.43 0.51
N LEU A 58 -15.62 -0.22 0.77
CA LEU A 58 -14.48 0.41 1.45
C LEU A 58 -13.84 1.53 0.61
N PRO A 59 -13.50 1.33 -0.69
CA PRO A 59 -12.90 2.38 -1.51
C PRO A 59 -13.84 3.56 -1.83
N GLU A 60 -15.16 3.39 -1.69
CA GLU A 60 -16.13 4.46 -1.98
C GLU A 60 -16.11 5.61 -0.97
N ASP A 61 -15.47 5.42 0.19
CA ASP A 61 -15.42 6.42 1.24
C ASP A 61 -13.99 6.96 1.46
N PRO A 62 -13.66 8.13 0.87
CA PRO A 62 -12.34 8.74 1.06
C PRO A 62 -12.13 9.28 2.49
N SER A 63 -13.18 9.37 3.30
CA SER A 63 -13.09 9.85 4.69
C SER A 63 -12.75 8.75 5.71
N PHE A 64 -12.71 7.48 5.29
CA PHE A 64 -12.42 6.31 6.14
C PHE A 64 -13.42 6.05 7.30
N HIS A 65 -14.47 6.85 7.46
CA HIS A 65 -15.50 6.62 8.49
C HIS A 65 -16.18 5.26 8.33
N LYS A 66 -16.56 4.88 7.10
CA LYS A 66 -17.17 3.57 6.82
C LYS A 66 -16.23 2.42 7.16
N ALA A 67 -14.92 2.58 6.95
CA ALA A 67 -13.93 1.56 7.25
C ALA A 67 -13.82 1.32 8.76
N LEU A 68 -13.79 2.39 9.57
CA LEU A 68 -13.79 2.27 11.03
C LEU A 68 -15.11 1.72 11.57
N ASP A 69 -16.24 2.15 11.03
CA ASP A 69 -17.56 1.63 11.38
C ASP A 69 -17.71 0.14 11.05
N LEU A 70 -17.02 -0.32 9.99
CA LEU A 70 -16.98 -1.72 9.61
C LEU A 70 -16.04 -2.52 10.50
N TYR A 71 -14.89 -1.96 10.88
CA TYR A 71 -13.97 -2.57 11.84
C TYR A 71 -14.62 -2.75 13.22
N ALA A 72 -15.29 -1.72 13.73
CA ALA A 72 -16.04 -1.81 14.99
C ALA A 72 -17.16 -2.87 14.90
N TYR A 73 -17.80 -2.98 13.74
CA TYR A 73 -18.78 -4.03 13.49
C TYR A 73 -18.16 -5.43 13.45
N ALA A 74 -17.03 -5.61 12.74
CA ALA A 74 -16.32 -6.89 12.62
C ALA A 74 -15.92 -7.43 13.99
N ARG A 75 -15.37 -6.55 14.83
CA ARG A 75 -15.01 -6.85 16.22
C ARG A 75 -16.23 -7.21 17.07
N ALA A 76 -17.36 -6.50 16.89
CA ALA A 76 -18.60 -6.81 17.60
C ALA A 76 -19.26 -8.13 17.13
N SER A 77 -19.08 -8.51 15.86
CA SER A 77 -19.54 -9.79 15.32
C SER A 77 -18.57 -10.96 15.59
N GLY A 78 -17.33 -10.66 15.99
CA GLY A 78 -16.27 -11.66 16.15
C GLY A 78 -15.90 -12.35 14.84
N ASP A 79 -15.94 -11.62 13.72
CA ASP A 79 -15.57 -12.14 12.40
C ASP A 79 -14.13 -11.73 12.07
N PRO A 80 -13.15 -12.64 12.26
CA PRO A 80 -11.74 -12.31 12.08
C PRO A 80 -11.38 -12.05 10.61
N VAL A 81 -12.14 -12.61 9.66
CA VAL A 81 -11.88 -12.41 8.23
C VAL A 81 -12.25 -10.99 7.83
N LEU A 82 -13.39 -10.50 8.33
CA LEU A 82 -13.81 -9.13 8.08
C LEU A 82 -12.93 -8.11 8.81
N GLU A 83 -12.45 -8.47 10.01
CA GLU A 83 -11.49 -7.66 10.76
C GLU A 83 -10.18 -7.50 9.96
N GLU A 84 -9.62 -8.62 9.49
CA GLU A 84 -8.41 -8.65 8.69
C GLU A 84 -8.55 -7.83 7.39
N LEU A 85 -9.69 -7.96 6.70
CA LEU A 85 -9.97 -7.16 5.50
C LEU A 85 -9.99 -5.66 5.78
N CYS A 86 -10.60 -5.22 6.90
CA CYS A 86 -10.59 -3.81 7.30
C CYS A 86 -9.17 -3.32 7.61
N VAL A 87 -8.41 -4.09 8.39
CA VAL A 87 -7.05 -3.72 8.78
C VAL A 87 -6.13 -3.68 7.55
N GLN A 88 -6.28 -4.61 6.61
CA GLN A 88 -5.53 -4.63 5.36
C GLN A 88 -5.80 -3.38 4.50
N PHE A 89 -7.08 -3.01 4.31
CA PHE A 89 -7.44 -1.79 3.58
C PHE A 89 -6.83 -0.54 4.21
N LEU A 90 -6.89 -0.43 5.54
CA LEU A 90 -6.35 0.69 6.29
C LEU A 90 -4.81 0.71 6.26
N ALA A 91 -4.14 -0.45 6.29
CA ALA A 91 -2.69 -0.55 6.19
C ALA A 91 -2.17 -0.06 4.83
N TRP A 92 -2.86 -0.43 3.74
CA TRP A 92 -2.52 0.00 2.40
C TRP A 92 -2.82 1.47 2.11
N ASN A 93 -3.66 2.11 2.92
CA ASN A 93 -4.04 3.53 2.76
C ASN A 93 -3.62 4.38 3.97
N LEU A 94 -2.61 3.94 4.72
CA LEU A 94 -2.26 4.60 5.97
C LEU A 94 -1.79 6.04 5.75
N GLU A 95 -1.04 6.31 4.68
CA GLU A 95 -0.65 7.69 4.32
C GLU A 95 -1.87 8.62 4.25
N ASN A 96 -2.91 8.23 3.51
CA ASN A 96 -4.14 8.99 3.38
C ASN A 96 -4.92 9.03 4.71
N LEU A 97 -4.88 7.94 5.49
CA LEU A 97 -5.53 7.86 6.81
C LEU A 97 -4.91 8.84 7.82
N THR A 98 -3.59 9.00 7.83
CA THR A 98 -2.91 9.92 8.76
C THR A 98 -3.21 11.40 8.48
N GLN A 99 -3.60 11.71 7.24
CA GLN A 99 -4.02 13.06 6.83
C GLN A 99 -5.51 13.31 7.08
N ALA A 100 -6.31 12.26 7.29
CA ALA A 100 -7.74 12.37 7.53
C ALA A 100 -8.04 12.83 8.96
N GLU A 101 -9.13 13.58 9.15
CA GLU A 101 -9.59 14.04 10.46
C GLU A 101 -9.88 12.88 11.43
N VAL A 102 -10.18 11.71 10.88
CA VAL A 102 -10.54 10.50 11.62
C VAL A 102 -9.36 9.91 12.39
N TRP A 103 -8.12 10.22 12.01
CA TRP A 103 -6.89 9.69 12.60
C TRP A 103 -6.89 9.77 14.14
N THR A 104 -7.28 10.91 14.71
CA THR A 104 -7.27 11.16 16.17
C THR A 104 -8.30 10.30 16.92
N SER A 105 -9.34 9.82 16.24
CA SER A 105 -10.41 9.00 16.82
C SER A 105 -10.16 7.49 16.73
N ILE A 106 -9.04 7.07 16.13
CA ILE A 106 -8.70 5.66 15.95
C ILE A 106 -8.43 4.99 17.30
N PRO A 107 -9.03 3.81 17.57
CA PRO A 107 -8.76 3.07 18.80
C PRO A 107 -7.33 2.50 18.80
N GLN A 108 -6.67 2.53 19.96
CA GLN A 108 -5.32 1.99 20.15
C GLN A 108 -5.16 0.56 19.63
N SER A 109 -6.13 -0.32 19.91
CA SER A 109 -6.10 -1.72 19.45
C SER A 109 -5.99 -1.87 17.93
N LEU A 110 -6.49 -0.89 17.17
CA LEU A 110 -6.36 -0.90 15.70
C LEU A 110 -4.94 -0.49 15.29
N LEU A 111 -4.32 0.48 15.95
CA LEU A 111 -2.92 0.84 15.70
C LEU A 111 -1.96 -0.30 16.03
N GLU A 112 -2.19 -1.00 17.14
CA GLU A 112 -1.41 -2.20 17.51
C GLU A 112 -1.51 -3.32 16.46
N ALA A 113 -2.64 -3.42 15.74
CA ALA A 113 -2.81 -4.38 14.66
C ALA A 113 -2.21 -3.90 13.31
N LEU A 114 -2.09 -2.58 13.12
CA LEU A 114 -1.58 -1.96 11.89
C LEU A 114 -0.05 -1.84 11.87
N LEU A 115 0.55 -1.31 12.95
CA LEU A 115 1.98 -1.00 13.01
C LEU A 115 2.93 -2.20 12.81
N PRO A 116 2.61 -3.44 13.20
CA PRO A 116 3.50 -4.56 12.91
C PRO A 116 3.63 -4.86 11.40
N ARG A 117 2.62 -4.55 10.58
CA ARG A 117 2.53 -5.04 9.20
C ARG A 117 3.62 -4.52 8.27
N SER A 118 4.23 -5.40 7.50
CA SER A 118 5.21 -5.04 6.47
C SER A 118 4.63 -4.27 5.28
N GLU A 119 3.38 -4.53 4.93
CA GLU A 119 2.68 -3.93 3.78
C GLU A 119 1.91 -2.67 4.18
N LEU A 120 2.56 -1.78 4.90
CA LEU A 120 1.96 -0.53 5.35
C LEU A 120 2.47 0.59 4.43
N ALA A 121 1.54 1.21 3.70
CA ALA A 121 1.86 2.21 2.67
C ALA A 121 1.95 3.60 3.30
N VAL A 122 3.19 4.10 3.40
CA VAL A 122 3.51 5.37 4.05
C VAL A 122 4.67 6.03 3.32
N SER A 123 4.73 7.35 3.28
CA SER A 123 5.84 8.08 2.67
C SER A 123 7.20 7.75 3.28
N SER A 124 7.32 7.75 4.61
CA SER A 124 8.53 7.36 5.35
C SER A 124 8.21 6.89 6.79
N GLU A 125 9.13 6.17 7.43
CA GLU A 125 9.00 5.82 8.85
C GLU A 125 8.96 7.05 9.76
N LEU A 126 9.65 8.13 9.38
CA LEU A 126 9.57 9.40 10.09
C LEU A 126 8.14 9.95 10.08
N ALA A 127 7.47 9.94 8.93
CA ALA A 127 6.08 10.38 8.81
C ALA A 127 5.15 9.50 9.67
N LEU A 128 5.38 8.19 9.72
CA LEU A 128 4.65 7.28 10.59
C LEU A 128 4.83 7.64 12.08
N LEU A 129 6.06 7.90 12.51
CA LEU A 129 6.37 8.29 13.89
C LEU A 129 5.72 9.63 14.25
N GLN A 130 5.77 10.62 13.35
CA GLN A 130 5.11 11.91 13.55
C GLN A 130 3.58 11.75 13.65
N ALA A 131 2.98 10.88 12.84
CA ALA A 131 1.55 10.59 12.93
C ALA A 131 1.17 9.95 14.28
N VAL A 132 2.01 9.05 14.81
CA VAL A 132 1.82 8.44 16.14
C VAL A 132 1.97 9.48 17.25
N ASP A 133 2.89 10.45 17.15
CA ASP A 133 2.99 11.57 18.11
C ASP A 133 1.69 12.39 18.13
N VAL A 134 1.18 12.77 16.95
CA VAL A 134 -0.09 13.53 16.83
C VAL A 134 -1.25 12.74 17.47
N TRP A 135 -1.38 11.45 17.15
CA TRP A 135 -2.41 10.60 17.73
C TRP A 135 -2.29 10.49 19.26
N SER A 136 -1.08 10.26 19.77
CA SER A 136 -0.80 10.12 21.21
C SER A 136 -1.19 11.38 21.99
N ARG A 137 -0.91 12.57 21.42
CA ARG A 137 -1.24 13.86 22.03
C ARG A 137 -2.74 14.09 22.13
N GLU A 138 -3.49 13.79 21.06
CA GLU A 138 -4.94 14.04 21.01
C GLU A 138 -5.74 13.00 21.80
N GLN A 139 -5.33 11.73 21.80
CA GLN A 139 -5.96 10.69 22.64
C GLN A 139 -5.59 10.77 24.11
N GLY A 140 -4.49 11.46 24.45
CA GLY A 140 -3.95 11.42 25.81
C GLY A 140 -3.57 10.00 26.24
N ALA A 141 -3.02 9.21 25.31
CA ALA A 141 -2.68 7.81 25.52
C ALA A 141 -1.67 7.65 26.68
N SER A 142 -1.76 6.53 27.40
CA SER A 142 -0.85 6.29 28.52
C SER A 142 0.60 6.09 28.02
N PRO A 143 1.62 6.43 28.82
CA PRO A 143 3.01 6.28 28.39
C PRO A 143 3.37 4.86 27.95
N GLY A 144 2.87 3.83 28.65
CA GLY A 144 3.18 2.42 28.34
C GLY A 144 2.53 1.93 27.04
N ASP A 145 1.32 2.40 26.74
CA ASP A 145 0.64 2.10 25.47
C ASP A 145 1.42 2.67 24.28
N VAL A 146 1.94 3.89 24.44
CA VAL A 146 2.73 4.56 23.41
C VAL A 146 4.10 3.90 23.24
N GLU A 147 4.73 3.44 24.32
CA GLU A 147 5.97 2.63 24.24
C GLU A 147 5.75 1.39 23.36
N GLY A 148 4.68 0.65 23.60
CA GLY A 148 4.32 -0.52 22.79
C GLY A 148 4.14 -0.18 21.30
N LEU A 149 3.54 0.97 20.97
CA LEU A 149 3.40 1.41 19.58
C LEU A 149 4.76 1.81 18.96
N VAL A 150 5.59 2.55 19.70
CA VAL A 150 6.90 3.03 19.22
C VAL A 150 7.87 1.86 19.01
N GLU A 151 7.74 0.76 19.76
CA GLU A 151 8.55 -0.44 19.54
C GLU A 151 8.40 -1.06 18.15
N HIS A 152 7.22 -0.92 17.53
CA HIS A 152 6.92 -1.42 16.19
C HIS A 152 7.42 -0.50 15.06
N ILE A 153 7.90 0.70 15.38
CA ILE A 153 8.44 1.65 14.41
C ILE A 153 9.88 1.26 14.03
N ARG A 154 10.20 1.32 12.73
CA ARG A 154 11.48 0.81 12.20
C ARG A 154 12.52 1.93 12.14
N PHE A 155 13.07 2.30 13.30
CA PHE A 155 14.14 3.30 13.40
C PHE A 155 15.34 3.06 12.46
N PRO A 156 15.82 1.82 12.22
CA PRO A 156 16.90 1.56 11.25
C PRO A 156 16.60 1.98 9.80
N MET A 157 15.33 2.22 9.47
CA MET A 157 14.88 2.65 8.14
C MET A 157 14.66 4.18 8.05
N MET A 158 14.94 4.94 9.10
CA MET A 158 14.96 6.41 9.07
C MET A 158 16.36 6.89 8.66
N ALA A 159 16.46 8.10 8.08
CA ALA A 159 17.77 8.65 7.76
C ALA A 159 18.52 9.07 9.06
N PRO A 160 19.85 8.93 9.13
CA PRO A 160 20.63 9.39 10.29
C PRO A 160 20.41 10.86 10.66
N GLU A 161 20.20 11.71 9.66
CA GLU A 161 19.88 13.13 9.84
C GLU A 161 18.55 13.29 10.59
N ASP A 162 17.52 12.58 10.12
CA ASP A 162 16.18 12.61 10.72
C ASP A 162 16.23 12.09 12.17
N LEU A 163 16.98 11.01 12.42
CA LEU A 163 17.16 10.41 13.75
C LEU A 163 17.78 11.40 14.75
N PHE A 164 18.76 12.19 14.30
CA PHE A 164 19.39 13.22 15.14
C PHE A 164 18.44 14.39 15.43
N GLU A 165 17.59 14.74 14.46
CA GLU A 165 16.63 15.84 14.61
C GLU A 165 15.43 15.48 15.52
N LEU A 166 15.14 14.19 15.76
CA LEU A 166 14.01 13.76 16.60
C LEU A 166 14.04 14.38 18.00
N GLN A 167 15.22 14.50 18.61
CA GLN A 167 15.36 15.03 19.97
C GLN A 167 14.94 16.51 20.10
N PHE A 168 14.91 17.24 18.98
CA PHE A 168 14.53 18.64 18.93
C PHE A 168 13.12 18.86 18.41
N THR A 169 12.65 17.98 17.52
CA THR A 169 11.40 18.16 16.78
C THR A 169 10.22 17.44 17.43
N LEU A 170 10.44 16.28 18.07
CA LEU A 170 9.36 15.45 18.59
C LEU A 170 9.12 15.67 20.09
N PRO A 171 7.92 16.13 20.50
CA PRO A 171 7.54 16.20 21.91
C PRO A 171 7.52 14.82 22.58
N LEU A 172 7.13 13.77 21.85
CA LEU A 172 7.12 12.39 22.36
C LEU A 172 8.50 11.93 22.85
N TYR A 173 9.58 12.42 22.24
CA TYR A 173 10.94 12.08 22.64
C TYR A 173 11.21 12.43 24.11
N GLN A 174 10.75 13.59 24.58
CA GLN A 174 11.00 14.07 25.95
C GLN A 174 10.31 13.20 27.00
N ARG A 175 9.21 12.51 26.63
CA ARG A 175 8.46 11.64 27.53
C ARG A 175 9.07 10.25 27.64
N HIS A 176 9.81 9.82 26.60
CA HIS A 176 10.30 8.45 26.43
C HIS A 176 11.78 8.38 26.06
N GLU A 177 12.58 9.28 26.64
CA GLU A 177 13.97 9.50 26.25
C GLU A 177 14.82 8.21 26.21
N VAL A 178 14.68 7.34 27.22
CA VAL A 178 15.45 6.08 27.31
C VAL A 178 15.13 5.14 26.15
N LEU A 179 13.86 5.00 25.79
CA LEU A 179 13.42 4.14 24.70
C LEU A 179 13.93 4.68 23.36
N PHE A 180 13.77 5.98 23.11
CA PHE A 180 14.27 6.61 21.90
C PHE A 180 15.80 6.54 21.78
N GLN A 181 16.55 6.80 22.85
CA GLN A 181 18.01 6.68 22.85
C GLN A 181 18.46 5.26 22.47
N SER A 182 17.81 4.22 23.02
CA SER A 182 18.14 2.83 22.70
C SER A 182 17.86 2.49 21.22
N LYS A 183 16.72 2.96 20.69
CA LYS A 183 16.31 2.72 19.30
C LYS A 183 17.16 3.52 18.30
N ILE A 184 17.52 4.76 18.64
CA ILE A 184 18.43 5.60 17.84
C ILE A 184 19.82 4.96 17.81
N LEU A 185 20.34 4.47 18.94
CA LEU A 185 21.62 3.75 18.97
C LEU A 185 21.58 2.53 18.05
N GLN A 186 20.53 1.70 18.14
CA GLN A 186 20.33 0.55 17.26
C GLN A 186 20.32 0.94 15.77
N ALA A 187 19.64 2.04 15.44
CA ALA A 187 19.59 2.53 14.06
C ALA A 187 20.97 3.05 13.59
N LEU A 188 21.65 3.85 14.40
CA LEU A 188 22.98 4.37 14.07
C LEU A 188 24.02 3.25 13.91
N GLU A 189 23.95 2.20 14.74
CA GLU A 189 24.76 0.99 14.56
C GLU A 189 24.51 0.37 13.18
N PHE A 190 23.25 0.22 12.76
CA PHE A 190 22.89 -0.29 11.44
C PHE A 190 23.39 0.61 10.29
N HIS A 191 23.40 1.93 10.46
CA HIS A 191 23.87 2.85 9.42
C HIS A 191 25.40 2.95 9.30
N THR A 192 26.15 2.65 10.36
CA THR A 192 27.59 2.95 10.44
C THR A 192 28.48 1.72 10.59
N VAL A 193 28.00 0.66 11.24
CA VAL A 193 28.79 -0.54 11.51
C VAL A 193 28.66 -1.50 10.32
N PRO A 194 29.77 -2.08 9.84
CA PRO A 194 29.71 -3.13 8.84
C PRO A 194 28.80 -4.29 9.28
N LEU A 195 27.85 -4.67 8.42
CA LEU A 195 26.88 -5.74 8.67
C LEU A 195 27.52 -7.04 9.21
N PRO A 196 28.71 -7.50 8.76
CA PRO A 196 29.32 -8.73 9.28
C PRO A 196 29.63 -8.68 10.78
N LEU A 197 30.03 -7.51 11.29
CA LEU A 197 30.33 -7.34 12.71
C LEU A 197 29.05 -7.35 13.54
N LEU A 198 27.99 -6.71 13.04
CA LEU A 198 26.68 -6.71 13.67
C LEU A 198 26.11 -8.13 13.79
N LEU A 199 26.20 -8.94 12.73
CA LEU A 199 25.78 -10.34 12.78
C LEU A 199 26.58 -11.15 13.81
N ARG A 200 27.91 -11.00 13.82
CA ARG A 200 28.79 -11.78 14.68
C ARG A 200 28.57 -11.52 16.17
N HIS A 201 28.36 -10.26 16.54
CA HIS A 201 28.29 -9.86 17.94
C HIS A 201 26.86 -9.84 18.50
N TYR A 202 25.87 -9.48 17.69
CA TYR A 202 24.49 -9.35 18.15
C TYR A 202 23.56 -10.46 17.63
N GLY A 203 24.02 -11.38 16.77
CA GLY A 203 23.18 -12.42 16.20
C GLY A 203 22.00 -11.84 15.41
N LEU A 204 22.20 -10.67 14.81
CA LEU A 204 21.14 -9.89 14.19
C LEU A 204 20.51 -10.65 13.02
N ASN A 205 19.18 -10.82 13.04
CA ASN A 205 18.50 -11.32 11.85
C ASN A 205 18.22 -10.13 10.92
N LEU A 206 19.06 -9.93 9.90
CA LEU A 206 18.87 -8.86 8.90
C LEU A 206 17.61 -9.06 8.05
N THR A 207 17.06 -10.28 8.05
CA THR A 207 15.75 -10.62 7.48
C THR A 207 14.59 -10.30 8.43
N SER A 208 14.87 -9.80 9.64
CA SER A 208 13.83 -9.34 10.56
C SER A 208 13.16 -8.10 9.98
N GLU A 209 11.86 -7.98 10.22
CA GLU A 209 11.03 -6.88 9.74
C GLU A 209 11.56 -5.50 10.16
N ALA A 210 12.26 -5.41 11.29
CA ALA A 210 12.87 -4.17 11.78
C ALA A 210 13.95 -3.59 10.83
N TYR A 211 14.58 -4.44 10.02
CA TYR A 211 15.67 -4.08 9.09
C TYR A 211 15.23 -4.09 7.62
N MET A 212 13.93 -4.27 7.37
CA MET A 212 13.35 -4.23 6.04
C MET A 212 12.43 -3.02 5.89
N PRO A 213 12.47 -2.32 4.76
CA PRO A 213 11.54 -1.24 4.48
C PRO A 213 10.12 -1.77 4.31
N ARG A 214 9.14 -0.91 4.63
CA ARG A 214 7.73 -1.13 4.33
C ARG A 214 7.41 -0.76 2.88
N ALA A 215 6.13 -0.56 2.57
CA ALA A 215 5.71 -0.02 1.31
C ALA A 215 5.90 1.52 1.28
N TYR A 216 7.17 1.99 1.23
CA TYR A 216 7.44 3.42 1.15
C TYR A 216 7.00 4.06 -0.17
N THR A 217 6.07 5.00 -0.10
CA THR A 217 5.44 5.70 -1.25
C THR A 217 6.17 6.99 -1.64
N ALA A 218 7.21 7.40 -0.91
CA ALA A 218 8.02 8.55 -1.27
C ALA A 218 8.83 8.29 -2.56
N ALA A 219 9.16 9.36 -3.28
CA ALA A 219 9.82 9.31 -4.59
C ALA A 219 11.24 8.72 -4.57
N ASN A 220 11.87 8.62 -3.39
CA ASN A 220 13.16 7.99 -3.20
C ASN A 220 13.10 6.45 -3.20
N TRP A 221 11.93 5.87 -2.96
CA TRP A 221 11.71 4.42 -2.87
C TRP A 221 10.61 3.91 -3.81
N SER A 222 9.91 4.79 -4.52
CA SER A 222 8.81 4.41 -5.39
C SER A 222 8.71 5.26 -6.66
N ALA A 223 8.00 4.71 -7.64
CA ALA A 223 7.62 5.43 -8.84
C ALA A 223 6.28 4.92 -9.37
N SER A 224 5.54 5.76 -10.08
CA SER A 224 4.25 5.38 -10.65
C SER A 224 4.23 5.46 -12.17
N VAL A 225 3.40 4.61 -12.77
CA VAL A 225 3.07 4.60 -14.19
C VAL A 225 1.56 4.63 -14.32
N THR A 226 1.04 5.41 -15.27
CA THR A 226 -0.38 5.42 -15.59
C THR A 226 -0.63 4.66 -16.88
N ASN A 227 -1.79 4.00 -16.98
CA ASN A 227 -2.25 3.38 -18.23
C ASN A 227 -2.36 4.40 -19.37
N GLY A 228 -2.57 5.69 -19.04
CA GLY A 228 -2.83 6.78 -19.97
C GLY A 228 -1.65 7.71 -20.30
N SER A 229 -0.40 7.37 -19.98
CA SER A 229 0.77 8.28 -20.09
C SER A 229 1.10 8.80 -21.51
N TRP A 230 0.23 8.61 -22.50
CA TRP A 230 0.33 9.19 -23.84
C TRP A 230 -0.41 10.52 -24.01
N ALA A 231 -1.20 10.98 -23.04
CA ALA A 231 -1.90 12.27 -23.17
C ALA A 231 -0.98 13.50 -22.94
N ALA A 232 0.11 13.36 -22.18
CA ALA A 232 0.97 14.50 -21.82
C ALA A 232 2.22 14.66 -22.72
N HIS A 233 2.76 13.58 -23.29
CA HIS A 233 3.97 13.65 -24.12
C HIS A 233 3.72 13.96 -25.60
N ALA A 234 2.46 13.98 -26.04
CA ALA A 234 2.10 14.40 -27.41
C ALA A 234 2.04 15.93 -27.59
N GLN A 235 2.33 16.71 -26.54
CA GLN A 235 2.30 18.18 -26.56
C GLN A 235 3.69 18.82 -26.44
N TRP A 236 4.73 18.17 -26.96
CA TRP A 236 5.94 18.89 -27.36
C TRP A 236 5.80 19.26 -28.84
N ASP A 237 5.02 20.31 -29.05
CA ASP A 237 4.91 21.03 -30.31
C ASP A 237 6.28 21.66 -30.58
N TYR A 238 7.13 20.99 -31.37
CA TYR A 238 8.34 21.62 -31.92
C TYR A 238 7.87 22.77 -32.83
N PRO A 239 8.17 24.05 -32.52
CA PRO A 239 7.79 25.15 -33.39
C PRO A 239 8.75 25.16 -34.59
N SER A 240 8.51 24.28 -35.54
CA SER A 240 9.21 24.29 -36.81
C SER A 240 8.60 25.40 -37.67
N ARG A 241 9.33 26.52 -37.76
CA ARG A 241 9.11 27.57 -38.77
C ARG A 241 8.96 26.95 -40.16
N ALA A 242 7.75 26.97 -40.71
CA ALA A 242 7.46 27.47 -42.06
C ALA A 242 5.96 27.29 -42.40
N PRO A 243 5.32 28.27 -43.05
CA PRO A 243 3.88 28.25 -43.30
C PRO A 243 3.59 27.69 -44.69
N PHE A 244 2.80 26.63 -44.84
CA PHE A 244 1.88 26.51 -45.98
C PHE A 244 0.75 25.53 -45.68
N VAL A 245 -0.46 26.06 -45.84
CA VAL A 245 -1.75 25.40 -45.74
C VAL A 245 -1.89 24.37 -46.85
N TYR A 246 -2.15 23.10 -46.52
CA TYR A 246 -2.96 22.21 -47.37
C TYR A 246 -3.78 21.22 -46.54
N ARG A 247 -5.03 21.08 -46.97
CA ARG A 247 -6.15 20.39 -46.35
C ARG A 247 -6.16 18.91 -46.73
N LYS A 248 -6.44 18.04 -45.74
CA LYS A 248 -6.92 16.64 -45.82
C LYS A 248 -6.21 15.69 -46.80
N GLN A 249 -5.58 14.64 -46.27
CA GLN A 249 -5.91 13.26 -46.65
C GLN A 249 -5.36 12.25 -45.64
N LEU A 250 -6.11 11.13 -45.52
CA LEU A 250 -5.89 10.02 -44.60
C LEU A 250 -4.45 9.50 -44.69
N GLY A 251 -3.73 9.54 -43.56
CA GLY A 251 -2.45 8.88 -43.38
C GLY A 251 -2.48 8.11 -42.07
N TYR A 252 -2.53 6.79 -42.15
CA TYR A 252 -2.29 5.89 -41.02
C TYR A 252 -0.91 6.24 -40.41
N ARG A 253 -0.90 7.00 -39.32
CA ARG A 253 0.30 7.14 -38.49
C ARG A 253 0.49 5.83 -37.74
N TYR A 254 1.35 4.96 -38.29
CA TYR A 254 2.03 3.93 -37.51
C TYR A 254 2.99 4.64 -36.55
N SER A 255 2.45 5.14 -35.44
CA SER A 255 3.27 5.42 -34.26
C SER A 255 3.59 4.06 -33.65
N TYR A 256 4.88 3.71 -33.54
CA TYR A 256 5.32 2.61 -32.71
C TYR A 256 5.03 3.00 -31.26
N LEU A 257 3.83 2.63 -30.83
CA LEU A 257 3.24 2.99 -29.56
C LEU A 257 3.94 2.21 -28.44
N TYR A 258 5.05 2.76 -27.94
CA TYR A 258 5.73 2.25 -26.75
C TYR A 258 4.81 2.38 -25.52
N SER A 259 4.63 1.28 -24.78
CA SER A 259 3.87 1.30 -23.53
C SER A 259 4.46 2.29 -22.54
N PRO A 260 3.64 2.86 -21.64
CA PRO A 260 4.12 3.85 -20.69
C PRO A 260 5.18 3.24 -19.76
N TYR A 261 6.27 3.98 -19.57
CA TYR A 261 7.37 3.60 -18.69
C TYR A 261 7.83 4.80 -17.86
N GLN A 262 8.43 4.52 -16.71
CA GLN A 262 9.02 5.52 -15.81
C GLN A 262 10.38 5.00 -15.34
N SER A 263 11.42 5.82 -15.51
CA SER A 263 12.73 5.57 -14.92
C SER A 263 12.91 6.37 -13.64
N PHE A 264 13.58 5.77 -12.66
CA PHE A 264 13.87 6.40 -11.38
C PHE A 264 15.08 5.74 -10.71
N GLN A 265 15.56 6.34 -9.62
CA GLN A 265 16.72 5.87 -8.88
C GLN A 265 16.40 5.77 -7.40
N THR A 266 16.91 4.73 -6.76
CA THR A 266 16.81 4.55 -5.31
C THR A 266 18.20 4.35 -4.72
N PRO A 267 18.46 4.76 -3.47
CA PRO A 267 19.71 4.42 -2.81
C PRO A 267 19.82 2.91 -2.59
N LEU A 268 21.04 2.39 -2.59
CA LEU A 268 21.31 0.97 -2.29
C LEU A 268 20.97 0.63 -0.83
N HIS A 269 21.23 1.57 0.08
CA HIS A 269 21.02 1.43 1.52
C HIS A 269 20.45 2.73 2.10
N PRO A 270 19.58 2.71 3.13
CA PRO A 270 19.06 3.92 3.77
C PRO A 270 20.13 4.75 4.53
N SER A 271 21.39 4.32 4.55
CA SER A 271 22.46 5.04 5.25
C SER A 271 23.02 6.13 4.35
N PHE A 272 23.33 7.27 4.97
CA PHE A 272 24.03 8.39 4.32
C PHE A 272 25.33 7.94 3.62
N LEU A 273 26.01 6.91 4.13
CA LEU A 273 27.25 6.36 3.53
C LEU A 273 27.07 5.84 2.10
N PHE A 274 25.84 5.50 1.71
CA PHE A 274 25.49 4.93 0.40
C PHE A 274 24.74 5.92 -0.49
N ARG A 275 24.74 7.21 -0.13
CA ARG A 275 23.99 8.25 -0.88
C ARG A 275 24.38 8.33 -2.35
N ASP A 276 25.65 8.08 -2.67
CA ASP A 276 26.17 8.12 -4.04
C ASP A 276 26.02 6.76 -4.77
N GLN A 277 25.64 5.70 -4.06
CA GLN A 277 25.41 4.37 -4.62
C GLN A 277 23.94 4.20 -4.96
N LEU A 278 23.58 4.68 -6.15
CA LEU A 278 22.22 4.64 -6.66
C LEU A 278 21.99 3.42 -7.57
N VAL A 279 20.82 2.82 -7.41
CA VAL A 279 20.32 1.75 -8.26
C VAL A 279 19.29 2.34 -9.22
N SER A 280 19.48 2.11 -10.51
CA SER A 280 18.57 2.62 -11.54
C SER A 280 17.49 1.59 -11.86
N TRP A 281 16.25 2.05 -11.91
CA TRP A 281 15.08 1.22 -12.16
C TRP A 281 14.30 1.74 -13.37
N SER A 282 13.67 0.83 -14.10
CA SER A 282 12.70 1.16 -15.15
C SER A 282 11.44 0.33 -14.93
N LEU A 283 10.35 1.02 -14.61
CA LEU A 283 9.00 0.48 -14.46
C LEU A 283 8.25 0.63 -15.77
N VAL A 284 7.62 -0.44 -16.25
CA VAL A 284 6.93 -0.50 -17.54
C VAL A 284 5.56 -1.16 -17.35
N TYR A 285 4.53 -0.60 -17.98
CA TYR A 285 3.25 -1.30 -18.11
C TYR A 285 3.28 -2.25 -19.31
N LEU A 286 3.03 -3.54 -19.07
CA LEU A 286 3.00 -4.61 -20.07
C LEU A 286 1.55 -5.01 -20.31
N GLY A 287 0.90 -4.35 -21.27
CA GLY A 287 -0.51 -4.63 -21.60
C GLY A 287 -0.69 -5.75 -22.63
N ARG A 288 0.27 -5.90 -23.55
CA ARG A 288 0.23 -6.85 -24.67
C ARG A 288 1.55 -7.59 -24.81
N MET A 289 1.51 -8.74 -25.47
CA MET A 289 2.70 -9.55 -25.78
C MET A 289 3.78 -8.76 -26.52
N GLN A 290 3.40 -7.85 -27.43
CA GLN A 290 4.34 -6.99 -28.14
C GLN A 290 5.13 -6.07 -27.20
N ASP A 291 4.49 -5.59 -26.13
CA ASP A 291 5.10 -4.67 -25.18
C ASP A 291 6.23 -5.39 -24.44
N CYS A 292 6.01 -6.66 -24.08
CA CYS A 292 7.05 -7.49 -23.48
C CYS A 292 8.28 -7.62 -24.39
N TRP A 293 8.08 -7.85 -25.69
CA TRP A 293 9.19 -7.98 -26.63
C TRP A 293 9.95 -6.66 -26.80
N ASN A 294 9.22 -5.54 -26.86
CA ASN A 294 9.83 -4.21 -27.00
C ASN A 294 10.72 -3.84 -25.80
N TYR A 295 10.35 -4.30 -24.59
CA TYR A 295 11.06 -3.99 -23.35
C TYR A 295 11.94 -5.14 -22.83
N GLY A 296 12.12 -6.21 -23.61
CA GLY A 296 13.02 -7.33 -23.28
C GLY A 296 12.48 -8.31 -22.22
N PHE A 297 11.17 -8.34 -22.00
CA PHE A 297 10.50 -9.30 -21.12
C PHE A 297 10.02 -10.53 -21.90
N SER A 298 10.08 -11.69 -21.26
CA SER A 298 9.41 -12.91 -21.72
C SER A 298 8.07 -13.04 -21.02
N CYS A 299 6.95 -12.99 -21.75
CA CYS A 299 5.60 -13.06 -21.18
C CYS A 299 4.80 -14.22 -21.80
N THR A 300 3.81 -14.72 -21.07
CA THR A 300 2.74 -15.59 -21.60
C THR A 300 1.42 -14.82 -21.64
N SER A 301 0.42 -15.31 -22.38
CA SER A 301 -0.90 -14.65 -22.47
C SER A 301 -1.61 -14.56 -21.12
N ASP A 302 -1.37 -15.53 -20.24
CA ASP A 302 -2.09 -15.67 -18.96
C ASP A 302 -1.52 -14.74 -17.88
N GLU A 303 -0.30 -14.24 -18.07
CA GLU A 303 0.38 -13.30 -17.16
C GLU A 303 0.01 -11.84 -17.42
N LEU A 304 -0.62 -11.53 -18.55
CA LEU A 304 -0.92 -10.16 -18.97
C LEU A 304 -2.34 -9.72 -18.57
N PRO A 305 -2.56 -8.45 -18.22
CA PRO A 305 -1.57 -7.37 -18.12
C PRO A 305 -0.67 -7.49 -16.87
N ALA A 306 0.56 -6.99 -16.95
CA ALA A 306 1.54 -7.01 -15.86
C ALA A 306 2.35 -5.71 -15.78
N LEU A 307 3.01 -5.48 -14.66
CA LEU A 307 4.08 -4.49 -14.53
C LEU A 307 5.42 -5.18 -14.70
N GLY A 308 6.27 -4.63 -15.57
CA GLY A 308 7.66 -5.03 -15.72
C GLY A 308 8.56 -4.08 -14.95
N LEU A 309 9.51 -4.62 -14.19
CA LEU A 309 10.53 -3.86 -13.47
C LEU A 309 11.91 -4.37 -13.86
N THR A 310 12.73 -3.49 -14.41
CA THR A 310 14.14 -3.79 -14.70
C THR A 310 15.06 -2.98 -13.81
N ARG A 311 16.20 -3.57 -13.46
CA ARG A 311 17.26 -2.97 -12.68
C ARG A 311 18.51 -2.81 -13.54
N SER A 312 19.14 -1.65 -13.47
CA SER A 312 20.45 -1.38 -14.06
C SER A 312 21.36 -0.66 -13.06
N GLY A 313 22.67 -0.86 -13.18
CA GLY A 313 23.67 -0.30 -12.26
C GLY A 313 24.50 -1.36 -11.54
N ALA A 314 25.16 -0.95 -10.45
CA ALA A 314 26.05 -1.80 -9.67
C ALA A 314 25.29 -3.01 -9.10
N TRP A 315 25.78 -4.21 -9.40
CA TRP A 315 25.27 -5.44 -8.83
C TRP A 315 26.01 -5.74 -7.55
N ASP A 316 25.30 -5.69 -6.43
CA ASP A 316 25.81 -6.13 -5.14
C ASP A 316 25.18 -7.49 -4.79
N PRO A 317 25.97 -8.56 -4.63
CA PRO A 317 25.47 -9.87 -4.24
C PRO A 317 24.93 -9.91 -2.81
N THR A 318 25.10 -8.87 -2.00
CA THR A 318 24.65 -8.82 -0.59
C THR A 318 23.29 -8.14 -0.41
N VAL A 319 22.69 -7.65 -1.50
CA VAL A 319 21.41 -6.92 -1.49
C VAL A 319 20.38 -7.63 -2.36
N GLY A 320 19.29 -8.05 -1.73
CA GLY A 320 18.10 -8.60 -2.37
C GLY A 320 16.96 -7.57 -2.39
N TYR A 321 15.92 -7.83 -3.17
CA TYR A 321 14.77 -6.92 -3.30
C TYR A 321 13.45 -7.70 -3.25
N ASP A 322 12.55 -7.30 -2.35
CA ASP A 322 11.17 -7.79 -2.24
C ASP A 322 10.18 -6.69 -2.67
N ASN A 323 10.33 -6.28 -3.93
CA ASN A 323 9.56 -5.17 -4.49
C ASN A 323 8.08 -5.52 -4.57
N LYS A 324 7.22 -4.51 -4.36
CA LYS A 324 5.76 -4.65 -4.41
C LYS A 324 5.18 -3.69 -5.44
N ALA A 325 4.06 -4.08 -6.06
CA ALA A 325 3.27 -3.25 -6.94
C ALA A 325 1.95 -2.89 -6.24
N LEU A 326 1.69 -1.60 -6.09
CA LEU A 326 0.45 -1.05 -5.56
C LEU A 326 -0.46 -0.69 -6.74
N MET A 327 -1.70 -1.16 -6.69
CA MET A 327 -2.75 -0.82 -7.66
C MET A 327 -3.59 0.31 -7.07
N LEU A 328 -3.70 1.44 -7.76
CA LEU A 328 -4.38 2.63 -7.24
C LEU A 328 -5.68 2.92 -7.99
N CYS A 329 -6.66 3.44 -7.26
CA CYS A 329 -7.95 3.90 -7.77
C CYS A 329 -8.32 5.30 -7.26
N ASP A 330 -9.12 6.01 -8.06
CA ASP A 330 -9.71 7.32 -7.75
C ASP A 330 -8.71 8.35 -7.18
N GLY A 331 -7.53 8.42 -7.79
CA GLY A 331 -6.46 9.34 -7.42
C GLY A 331 -5.30 8.58 -6.79
N ASP A 332 -5.45 8.18 -5.53
CA ASP A 332 -4.34 7.66 -4.72
C ASP A 332 -4.74 6.53 -3.73
N LEU A 333 -5.95 5.94 -3.85
CA LEU A 333 -6.36 4.85 -2.95
C LEU A 333 -5.76 3.52 -3.41
N VAL A 334 -4.98 2.87 -2.56
CA VAL A 334 -4.41 1.55 -2.83
C VAL A 334 -5.48 0.48 -2.58
N VAL A 335 -5.78 -0.29 -3.62
CA VAL A 335 -6.87 -1.27 -3.63
C VAL A 335 -6.39 -2.71 -3.80
N ASP A 336 -5.16 -2.92 -4.26
CA ASP A 336 -4.51 -4.22 -4.26
C ASP A 336 -2.98 -4.09 -4.22
N VAL A 337 -2.33 -5.14 -3.73
CA VAL A 337 -0.87 -5.27 -3.72
C VAL A 337 -0.48 -6.58 -4.40
N ALA A 338 0.45 -6.49 -5.35
CA ALA A 338 0.98 -7.61 -6.09
C ALA A 338 2.49 -7.76 -5.91
N ASP A 339 2.95 -9.00 -5.77
CA ASP A 339 4.36 -9.33 -5.66
C ASP A 339 5.04 -9.39 -7.02
N PHE A 340 6.29 -8.94 -7.08
CA PHE A 340 7.14 -9.17 -8.25
C PHE A 340 7.68 -10.60 -8.23
N GLN A 341 7.22 -11.43 -9.15
CA GLN A 341 7.78 -12.74 -9.44
C GLN A 341 8.92 -12.57 -10.47
N GLY A 342 10.15 -12.45 -9.97
CA GLY A 342 11.29 -12.06 -10.77
C GLY A 342 11.19 -10.58 -11.17
N SER A 343 11.04 -10.30 -12.46
CA SER A 343 10.96 -8.93 -12.98
C SER A 343 9.54 -8.47 -13.33
N LYS A 344 8.51 -9.27 -13.02
CA LYS A 344 7.11 -8.97 -13.39
C LYS A 344 6.16 -9.12 -12.21
N ALA A 345 5.16 -8.25 -12.13
CA ALA A 345 4.03 -8.37 -11.21
C ALA A 345 2.71 -8.41 -12.02
N PRO A 346 1.90 -9.48 -11.92
CA PRO A 346 0.63 -9.56 -12.63
C PRO A 346 -0.37 -8.52 -12.09
N ILE A 347 -1.11 -7.88 -13.00
CA ILE A 347 -2.13 -6.90 -12.63
C ILE A 347 -3.48 -7.64 -12.48
N PRO A 348 -4.12 -7.56 -11.29
CA PRO A 348 -5.41 -8.22 -11.04
C PRO A 348 -6.55 -7.61 -11.88
N SER A 349 -7.72 -8.23 -11.85
CA SER A 349 -8.92 -7.61 -12.42
C SER A 349 -9.47 -6.56 -11.45
N ALA A 350 -9.64 -5.32 -11.92
CA ALA A 350 -10.21 -4.22 -11.12
C ALA A 350 -11.68 -4.44 -10.71
N LEU A 351 -12.37 -5.39 -11.36
CA LEU A 351 -13.70 -5.85 -11.02
C LEU A 351 -13.70 -7.36 -10.80
N ASP A 352 -14.54 -7.81 -9.88
CA ASP A 352 -14.87 -9.23 -9.73
C ASP A 352 -15.79 -9.66 -10.90
N THR A 353 -15.17 -10.01 -12.02
CA THR A 353 -15.85 -10.57 -13.19
C THR A 353 -15.34 -12.00 -13.37
N ASN A 354 -16.14 -12.87 -14.03
CA ASN A 354 -15.80 -14.25 -14.43
C ASN A 354 -14.59 -14.30 -15.41
N SER A 355 -13.49 -13.68 -15.02
CA SER A 355 -12.21 -13.70 -15.69
C SER A 355 -11.36 -14.78 -15.02
N SER A 356 -10.45 -15.39 -15.77
CA SER A 356 -9.44 -16.30 -15.21
C SER A 356 -8.43 -15.59 -14.29
N ARG A 357 -8.52 -14.27 -14.12
CA ARG A 357 -7.59 -13.45 -13.35
C ARG A 357 -8.07 -13.31 -11.90
N ARG A 358 -7.11 -13.24 -10.98
CA ARG A 358 -7.35 -12.87 -9.58
C ARG A 358 -8.08 -11.52 -9.54
N ALA A 359 -9.21 -11.46 -8.84
CA ALA A 359 -9.91 -10.20 -8.58
C ALA A 359 -9.11 -9.35 -7.59
N SER A 360 -9.15 -8.04 -7.77
CA SER A 360 -8.62 -7.06 -6.82
C SER A 360 -9.20 -7.30 -5.44
N SER A 361 -8.37 -7.18 -4.40
CA SER A 361 -8.81 -7.33 -3.01
C SER A 361 -9.92 -6.31 -2.66
N PHE A 362 -9.81 -5.09 -3.20
CA PHE A 362 -10.88 -4.10 -3.20
C PHE A 362 -11.18 -3.66 -4.64
N PRO A 363 -12.42 -3.80 -5.15
CA PRO A 363 -12.75 -3.41 -6.51
C PRO A 363 -12.94 -1.91 -6.62
N CYS A 364 -12.63 -1.36 -7.79
CA CYS A 364 -12.74 0.08 -8.04
C CYS A 364 -14.10 0.45 -8.62
N ALA A 365 -14.68 1.55 -8.13
CA ALA A 365 -15.97 2.04 -8.61
C ALA A 365 -15.95 2.38 -10.11
N SER A 366 -14.81 2.86 -10.62
CA SER A 366 -14.58 3.16 -12.04
C SER A 366 -14.43 1.91 -12.93
N GLY A 367 -14.21 0.74 -12.33
CA GLY A 367 -13.96 -0.51 -13.04
C GLY A 367 -12.56 -0.65 -13.65
N SER A 368 -11.63 0.28 -13.38
CA SER A 368 -10.25 0.23 -13.83
C SER A 368 -9.30 0.97 -12.88
N PHE A 369 -8.05 0.51 -12.76
CA PHE A 369 -7.02 1.22 -11.99
C PHE A 369 -6.61 2.53 -12.67
N SER A 370 -6.40 3.58 -11.88
CA SER A 370 -5.96 4.90 -12.37
C SER A 370 -4.45 4.93 -12.61
N SER A 371 -3.69 4.36 -11.68
CA SER A 371 -2.23 4.34 -11.71
C SER A 371 -1.69 3.08 -11.04
N TYR A 372 -0.42 2.80 -11.30
CA TYR A 372 0.31 1.67 -10.77
C TYR A 372 1.60 2.17 -10.16
N GLN A 373 1.84 1.93 -8.87
CA GLN A 373 3.04 2.37 -8.18
C GLN A 373 3.90 1.18 -7.79
N VAL A 374 5.18 1.22 -8.13
CA VAL A 374 6.15 0.24 -7.63
C VAL A 374 6.80 0.78 -6.36
N VAL A 375 6.99 -0.08 -5.38
CA VAL A 375 7.79 0.22 -4.18
C VAL A 375 9.00 -0.70 -4.14
N ILE A 376 10.17 -0.10 -3.98
CA ILE A 376 11.47 -0.77 -3.91
C ILE A 376 11.80 -1.10 -2.45
N ARG A 377 12.02 -2.39 -2.18
CA ARG A 377 12.23 -2.89 -0.81
C ARG A 377 13.51 -3.71 -0.73
N PRO A 378 14.68 -3.07 -0.54
CA PRO A 378 15.93 -3.78 -0.32
C PRO A 378 15.92 -4.57 1.00
N PHE A 379 16.56 -5.74 0.98
CA PHE A 379 16.92 -6.49 2.17
C PHE A 379 18.37 -6.96 2.05
N TYR A 380 19.05 -7.07 3.19
CA TYR A 380 20.49 -7.30 3.23
C TYR A 380 20.80 -8.70 3.75
N PHE A 381 21.77 -9.35 3.14
CA PHE A 381 22.27 -10.65 3.57
C PHE A 381 23.79 -10.71 3.42
N ILE A 382 24.42 -11.58 4.20
CA ILE A 382 25.87 -11.74 4.17
C ILE A 382 26.16 -13.10 3.56
N ASN A 383 26.95 -13.11 2.48
CA ASN A 383 27.51 -14.36 1.99
C ASN A 383 28.47 -14.90 3.04
N SER A 384 28.19 -16.11 3.54
CA SER A 384 28.98 -16.82 4.56
C SER A 384 30.45 -17.04 4.17
N THR A 385 30.83 -16.76 2.92
CA THR A 385 32.19 -16.93 2.38
C THR A 385 33.17 -15.82 2.78
N GLY A 386 32.73 -14.74 3.44
CA GLY A 386 33.59 -13.64 3.89
C GLY A 386 33.85 -13.59 5.40
N LEU A 387 33.48 -14.64 6.13
CA LEU A 387 33.60 -14.72 7.59
C LEU A 387 34.77 -15.59 8.09
N GLU A 388 35.68 -15.99 7.18
CA GLU A 388 36.95 -16.65 7.53
C GLU A 388 38.09 -15.66 7.75
#